data_AF-A0A2V2U3M4-F1
#
_entry.id   AF-A0A2V2U3M4-F1
#
_cell.length_a   1.000
_cell.length_b   1.000
_cell.length_c   1.000
_cell.angle_alpha   90.00
_cell.angle_beta   90.00
_cell.angle_gamma   90.00
#
_symmetry.space_group_name_H-M   'P 1'
#
loop_
_entity.id
_entity.type
_entity.pdbx_description
1 polymer ?
#
loop_
_entity_poly.entity_id
_entity_poly.type
_entity_poly.pdbx_seq_one_letter_code
_entity_poly.pdbx_strand_id
1 'polypeptide(L)' 'MLVGKQENNAVEFSVKESKYLKEQRLGRIATVSPDIQPHVVPVAFEFDGSHFYF' A
#
# COMPACT_ATOMS: atom_id res chain seq x y z
N MET A 1 -14.45 -23.97 19.38
CA MET A 1 -14.06 -23.33 18.11
C MET A 1 -12.75 -22.59 18.38
N LEU A 2 -11.63 -23.13 17.91
CA LEU A 2 -10.31 -22.52 18.14
C LEU A 2 -10.16 -21.35 17.16
N VAL A 3 -10.10 -20.13 17.68
CA VAL A 3 -9.78 -18.94 16.88
C VAL A 3 -8.29 -19.05 16.54
N GLY A 4 -7.99 -19.45 15.30
CA GLY A 4 -6.63 -19.46 14.78
C GLY A 4 -6.07 -18.04 14.82
N LYS A 5 -4.94 -17.86 15.51
CA LYS A 5 -4.17 -16.62 15.51
C LYS A 5 -3.73 -16.35 14.07
N GLN A 6 -4.26 -15.29 13.45
CA GLN A 6 -3.82 -14.85 12.13
C GLN A 6 -2.35 -14.42 12.26
N GLU A 7 -1.45 -15.12 11.56
CA GLU A 7 -0.07 -14.68 11.44
C GLU A 7 -0.04 -13.46 10.53
N ASN A 8 0.26 -12.29 11.11
CA ASN A 8 0.48 -11.07 10.37
C ASN A 8 1.81 -11.19 9.60
N ASN A 9 1.76 -11.77 8.41
CA ASN A 9 2.85 -11.70 7.43
C ASN A 9 2.85 -10.29 6.81
N ALA A 10 3.13 -9.27 7.61
CA ALA A 10 3.41 -7.95 7.09
C ALA A 10 4.66 -8.05 6.22
N VAL A 11 4.56 -7.59 4.97
CA VAL A 11 5.72 -7.50 4.08
C VAL A 11 6.65 -6.45 4.67
N GLU A 12 7.83 -6.88 5.11
CA GLU A 12 8.88 -5.97 5.55
C GLU A 12 9.65 -5.47 4.33
N PHE A 13 9.52 -4.17 4.04
CA PHE A 13 10.30 -3.54 2.98
C PHE A 13 11.77 -3.48 3.36
N SER A 14 12.66 -3.72 2.40
CA SER A 14 14.09 -3.48 2.59
C SER A 14 14.36 -2.01 2.91
N VAL A 15 15.56 -1.74 3.44
CA VAL A 15 16.02 -0.36 3.71
C VAL A 15 15.94 0.52 2.47
N LYS A 16 16.27 -0.02 1.29
CA LYS A 16 16.23 0.73 0.03
C LYS A 16 14.81 1.05 -0.41
N GLU A 17 13.90 0.09 -0.30
CA GLU A 17 12.49 0.28 -0.63
C GLU A 17 11.83 1.27 0.33
N SER A 18 12.06 1.12 1.64
CA SER A 18 11.55 2.03 2.66
C SER A 18 12.03 3.47 2.43
N LYS A 19 13.31 3.65 2.08
CA LYS A 19 13.87 4.96 1.74
C LYS A 19 13.19 5.54 0.51
N TYR A 20 13.05 4.76 -0.56
CA TYR A 20 12.36 5.18 -1.78
C TYR A 20 10.93 5.64 -1.52
N LEU A 21 10.16 4.86 -0.75
CA LEU A 21 8.77 5.17 -0.41
C LEU A 21 8.62 6.41 0.49
N LYS A 22 9.61 6.72 1.34
CA LYS A 22 9.61 7.93 2.17
C LYS A 22 9.99 9.20 1.41
N GLU A 23 10.88 9.06 0.43
CA GLU A 23 11.33 10.18 -0.41
C GLU A 23 10.32 10.52 -1.50
N GLN A 24 9.69 9.50 -2.09
CA GLN A 24 8.72 9.67 -3.17
C GLN A 24 7.31 9.83 -2.61
N ARG A 25 6.63 10.93 -2.93
CA ARG A 25 5.31 11.28 -2.36
C ARG A 25 4.17 11.26 -3.38
N LEU A 26 4.42 10.69 -4.55
CA LEU A 26 3.45 10.63 -5.64
C LEU A 26 3.34 9.19 -6.14
N GLY A 27 2.11 8.67 -6.14
CA GLY A 27 1.78 7.31 -6.57
C GLY A 27 0.61 7.32 -7.56
N ARG A 28 0.15 6.13 -7.92
CA ARG A 28 -1.09 5.94 -8.68
C ARG A 28 -1.92 4.85 -8.02
N ILE A 29 -3.22 5.09 -7.87
CA ILE A 29 -4.16 4.09 -7.39
C ILE A 29 -5.01 3.61 -8.57
N ALA A 30 -5.09 2.30 -8.72
CA ALA A 30 -6.00 1.65 -9.64
C ALA A 30 -7.26 1.22 -8.88
N THR A 31 -8.42 1.73 -9.29
CA THR A 31 -9.73 1.29 -8.79
C THR A 31 -10.46 0.54 -9.89
N VAL A 32 -11.32 -0.39 -9.52
CA VAL A 32 -12.21 -1.07 -10.46
C VAL A 32 -13.66 -0.73 -10.10
N SER A 33 -14.45 -0.37 -11.09
CA SER A 33 -15.90 -0.19 -10.93
C SER A 33 -16.63 -1.54 -10.84
N PRO A 34 -17.89 -1.57 -10.40
CA PRO A 34 -18.67 -2.82 -10.35
C PRO A 34 -18.80 -3.56 -11.68
N ASP A 35 -18.72 -2.84 -12.81
CA ASP A 35 -18.73 -3.39 -14.17
C ASP A 35 -17.32 -3.71 -14.71
N ILE A 36 -16.32 -3.81 -13.83
CA ILE A 36 -14.96 -4.26 -14.13
C ILE A 36 -14.19 -3.29 -15.04
N GLN A 37 -14.51 -2.00 -15.00
CA GLN A 37 -13.73 -0.98 -15.70
C GLN A 37 -12.60 -0.46 -14.78
N PRO A 38 -11.32 -0.63 -15.16
CA PRO A 38 -10.21 -0.10 -14.39
C PRO A 38 -10.03 1.40 -14.63
N HIS A 39 -9.77 2.14 -13.56
CA HIS A 39 -9.41 3.55 -13.62
C HIS A 39 -8.16 3.80 -12.77
N VAL A 40 -7.24 4.63 -13.28
CA VAL A 40 -5.95 4.90 -12.63
C VAL A 40 -5.76 6.39 -12.47
N VAL A 41 -5.58 6.86 -11.23
CA VAL A 41 -5.41 8.28 -10.91
C VAL A 41 -4.11 8.55 -10.17
N PRO A 42 -3.45 9.69 -10.41
CA PRO A 42 -2.32 10.13 -9.60
C PRO A 42 -2.81 10.53 -8.20
N VAL A 43 -1.98 10.28 -7.20
CA VAL A 43 -2.36 10.45 -5.80
C VAL A 43 -1.13 10.87 -5.00
N ALA A 44 -1.28 11.88 -4.13
CA ALA A 44 -0.24 12.18 -3.14
C ALA A 44 -0.29 11.12 -2.04
N PHE A 45 0.86 10.77 -1.46
CA PHE A 45 0.90 9.84 -0.35
C PHE A 45 2.02 10.11 0.64
N GLU A 46 1.89 9.52 1.83
CA GLU A 46 2.93 9.41 2.83
C GLU A 46 3.11 7.95 3.28
N PHE A 47 4.35 7.55 3.57
CA PHE A 47 4.70 6.23 4.08
C PHE A 47 5.50 6.34 5.37
N ASP A 48 5.00 5.75 6.47
CA ASP A 48 5.66 5.84 7.79
C ASP A 48 6.73 4.74 8.03
N GLY A 49 6.74 3.70 7.19
CA GLY A 49 7.53 2.48 7.40
C GLY A 49 6.67 1.22 7.50
N SER A 50 5.36 1.37 7.66
CA SER A 50 4.40 0.26 7.80
C SER A 50 3.08 0.52 7.08
N HIS A 51 2.65 1.77 6.95
CA HIS A 51 1.38 2.16 6.36
C HIS A 51 1.54 3.25 5.32
N PHE A 52 0.63 3.24 4.34
CA PHE A 52 0.44 4.30 3.37
C PHE A 52 -0.77 5.16 3.74
N TYR A 53 -0.62 6.47 3.61
CA TYR A 53 -1.67 7.46 3.81
C TYR A 53 -1.90 8.23 2.51
N PHE A 54 -3.15 8.39 2.09
CA PHE A 54 -3.59 8.98 0.82
C PHE A 54 -4.72 9.99 1.04
#